data_AF-A0A3S3U4L7-F1
#
_entry.id   AF-A0A3S3U4L7-F1
#
_cell.length_a   1.000
_cell.length_b   1.000
_cell.length_c   1.000
_cell.angle_alpha   90.00
_cell.angle_beta   90.00
_cell.angle_gamma   90.00
#
_symmetry.space_group_name_H-M   'P 1'
#
loop_
_entity.id
_entity.type
_entity.pdbx_description
1 polymer ?
#
loop_
_entity_poly.entity_id
_entity_poly.type
_entity_poly.pdbx_seq_one_letter_code
_entity_poly.pdbx_strand_id
1 'polypeptide(L)'
;MKTCPKCRQKTDSEQCSSCNLVFAAYEQEKMEKTGKVYQLISASELLKAKELAEKLSLEFPDSRTDFILLISNINRDLNIAKKYLQAQQLFDQGEHEQTALLLRNIKAFDPGLEEKVIALRQKAKQEGEYSGRFEKAADLYEKRWYGEAKSAFLTLQKNHPDDEKITNYIQKIDRIKKSLLDEVIESLGENSFQLAQERFSKLVAIFPDAKEEYAAITKTLNHKKEINSQILDAAEVARKKGRLLEAKVLYTFLYQQNHELHPQLRPYIREIGDNALVSLAECAQYNLLDLNETGLEVKEDGLLERVITERQITDKRYTGERYVLLSPVDICTEPLADPLCELVNIDGLEIADFS
;
A
#
# COMPACT_ATOMS: atom_id res chain seq x y z
N MET A 1 9.71 58.88 55.39
CA MET A 1 11.01 59.23 54.76
C MET A 1 11.14 58.64 53.37
N LYS A 2 11.18 59.50 52.35
CA LYS A 2 11.50 59.18 50.95
C LYS A 2 12.97 59.50 50.69
N THR A 3 13.65 58.70 49.87
CA THR A 3 15.03 58.97 49.43
C THR A 3 14.99 59.57 48.04
N CYS A 4 15.67 60.71 47.82
CA CYS A 4 15.70 61.34 46.52
C CYS A 4 16.46 60.49 45.48
N PRO A 5 15.86 60.14 44.33
CA PRO A 5 16.52 59.32 43.32
C PRO A 5 17.69 60.03 42.64
N LYS A 6 17.68 61.37 42.58
CA LYS A 6 18.76 62.18 41.98
C LYS A 6 19.92 62.46 42.93
N CYS A 7 19.65 62.90 44.16
CA CYS A 7 20.69 63.37 45.11
C CYS A 7 20.83 62.52 46.38
N ARG A 8 20.07 61.42 46.51
CA ARG A 8 20.11 60.44 47.61
C ARG A 8 19.82 60.96 49.02
N GLN A 9 19.38 62.22 49.14
CA GLN A 9 18.97 62.77 50.44
C GLN A 9 17.60 62.24 50.87
N LYS A 10 17.44 62.00 52.18
CA LYS A 10 16.18 61.59 52.77
C LYS A 10 15.35 62.81 53.15
N THR A 11 14.07 62.81 52.80
CA THR A 11 13.12 63.86 53.19
C THR A 11 11.74 63.28 53.45
N ASP A 12 10.95 63.95 54.29
CA ASP A 12 9.53 63.66 54.51
C ASP A 12 8.61 64.57 53.68
N SER A 13 9.17 65.58 53.00
CA SER A 13 8.45 66.48 52.09
C SER A 13 8.09 65.82 50.76
N GLU A 14 7.07 66.36 50.08
CA GLU A 14 6.64 65.92 48.74
C GLU A 14 7.62 66.26 47.62
N GLN A 15 8.56 67.16 47.91
CA GLN A 15 9.60 67.63 47.01
C GLN A 15 10.97 67.54 47.69
N CYS A 16 12.02 67.19 46.95
CA CYS A 16 13.38 67.19 47.49
C CYS A 16 13.89 68.62 47.74
N SER A 17 14.31 68.92 48.97
CA SER A 17 14.82 70.23 49.37
C SER A 17 16.14 70.65 48.69
N SER A 18 16.94 69.70 48.19
CA SER A 18 18.24 69.99 47.56
C SER A 18 18.20 70.09 46.04
N CYS A 19 17.26 69.44 45.38
CA CYS A 19 17.17 69.44 43.91
C CYS A 19 15.79 69.78 43.37
N ASN A 20 14.86 70.20 44.24
CA ASN A 20 13.49 70.60 43.90
C ASN A 20 12.70 69.56 43.10
N LEU A 21 13.09 68.27 43.16
CA LEU A 21 12.39 67.19 42.47
C LEU A 21 11.05 66.90 43.16
N VAL A 22 9.94 67.02 42.43
CA VAL A 22 8.60 66.63 42.89
C VAL A 22 8.43 65.12 42.70
N PHE A 23 8.29 64.36 43.79
CA PHE A 23 8.30 62.89 43.75
C PHE A 23 7.14 62.31 42.92
N ALA A 24 5.94 62.89 43.03
CA ALA A 24 4.77 62.40 42.30
C ALA A 24 4.93 62.56 40.78
N ALA A 25 5.38 63.74 40.33
CA ALA A 25 5.62 64.02 38.92
C ALA A 25 6.74 63.14 38.34
N TYR A 26 7.80 62.87 39.12
CA TYR A 26 8.88 61.98 38.74
C TYR A 26 8.41 60.53 38.52
N GLU A 27 7.62 59.99 39.45
CA GLU A 27 7.08 58.63 39.33
C GLU A 27 6.07 58.53 38.17
N GLN A 28 5.23 59.55 37.96
CA GLN A 28 4.29 59.58 36.84
C GLN A 28 5.04 59.60 35.49
N GLU A 29 6.04 60.46 35.34
CA GLU A 29 6.85 60.53 34.13
C GLU A 29 7.58 59.20 33.86
N LYS A 30 8.11 58.57 34.91
CA LYS A 30 8.74 57.25 34.83
C LYS A 30 7.76 56.19 34.33
N MET A 31 6.54 56.14 34.89
CA MET A 31 5.51 55.19 34.46
C MET A 31 5.08 55.42 33.01
N GLU A 32 4.85 56.67 32.61
CA GLU A 32 4.47 57.01 31.22
C GLU A 32 5.56 56.62 30.22
N LYS A 33 6.83 56.95 30.50
CA LYS A 33 7.96 56.59 29.63
C LYS A 33 8.21 55.08 29.59
N THR A 34 8.05 54.39 30.72
CA THR A 34 8.12 52.92 30.77
C THR A 34 6.98 52.30 29.95
N GLY A 35 5.77 52.85 30.03
CA GLY A 35 4.63 52.46 29.19
C GLY A 35 4.92 52.57 27.69
N LYS A 36 5.64 53.63 27.26
CA LYS A 36 6.08 53.79 25.86
C LYS A 36 7.04 52.67 25.43
N VAL A 37 7.93 52.19 26.30
CA VAL A 37 8.79 51.05 26.00
C VAL A 37 7.95 49.80 25.74
N TYR A 38 6.96 49.53 26.60
CA TYR A 38 6.06 48.39 26.42
C TYR A 38 5.22 48.48 25.15
N GLN A 39 4.75 49.69 24.79
CA GLN A 39 4.05 49.92 23.52
C GLN A 39 4.94 49.62 22.31
N LEU A 40 6.21 50.02 22.34
CA LEU A 40 7.17 49.70 21.27
C LEU A 40 7.43 48.19 21.18
N ILE A 41 7.52 47.50 22.33
CA ILE A 41 7.64 46.03 22.36
C ILE A 41 6.43 45.37 21.72
N SER A 42 5.21 45.75 22.11
CA SER A 42 3.98 45.19 21.55
C SER A 42 3.77 45.51 20.07
N ALA A 43 4.35 46.63 19.60
CA ALA A 43 4.39 46.99 18.19
C ALA A 43 5.50 46.28 17.40
N SER A 44 6.21 45.34 18.03
CA SER A 44 7.37 44.62 17.49
C SER A 44 8.55 45.53 17.08
N GLU A 45 8.62 46.76 17.60
CA GLU A 45 9.71 47.71 17.36
C GLU A 45 10.86 47.52 18.38
N LEU A 46 11.36 46.30 18.51
CA LEU A 46 12.28 45.88 19.59
C LEU A 46 13.59 46.69 19.65
N LEU A 47 14.14 47.12 18.51
CA LEU A 47 15.35 47.96 18.49
C LEU A 47 15.08 49.35 19.09
N LYS A 48 13.97 49.98 18.72
CA LYS A 48 13.56 51.28 19.28
C LYS A 48 13.21 51.17 20.76
N ALA A 49 12.55 50.08 21.15
CA ALA A 49 12.26 49.80 22.56
C ALA A 49 13.55 49.67 23.39
N LYS A 50 14.57 49.00 22.86
CA LYS A 50 15.89 48.87 23.49
C LYS A 50 16.57 50.22 23.66
N GLU A 51 16.67 51.00 22.59
CA GLU A 51 17.30 52.33 22.63
C GLU A 51 16.60 53.26 23.62
N LEU A 52 15.26 53.21 23.69
CA LEU A 52 14.50 53.97 24.67
C LEU A 52 14.79 53.49 26.10
N ALA A 53 14.75 52.18 26.36
CA ALA A 53 15.05 51.61 27.68
C ALA A 53 16.48 51.95 28.16
N GLU A 54 17.46 51.94 27.26
CA GLU A 54 18.84 52.35 27.57
C GLU A 54 18.92 53.82 28.00
N LYS A 55 18.23 54.72 27.28
CA LYS A 55 18.13 56.14 27.66
C LYS A 55 17.44 56.32 29.02
N LEU A 56 16.34 55.62 29.25
CA LEU A 56 15.60 55.69 30.52
C LEU A 56 16.42 55.16 31.70
N SER A 57 17.30 54.18 31.49
CA SER A 57 18.18 53.66 32.54
C SER A 57 19.16 54.71 33.09
N LEU A 58 19.50 55.72 32.29
CA LEU A 58 20.35 56.86 32.67
C LEU A 58 19.52 57.99 33.30
N GLU A 59 18.29 58.19 32.79
CA GLU A 59 17.38 59.23 33.25
C GLU A 59 16.76 58.92 34.63
N PHE A 60 16.51 57.63 34.90
CA PHE A 60 15.89 57.12 36.14
C PHE A 60 16.84 56.16 36.88
N PRO A 61 17.87 56.68 37.58
CA PRO A 61 18.94 55.86 38.16
C PRO A 61 18.47 54.95 39.32
N ASP A 62 17.35 55.26 39.97
CA ASP A 62 16.73 54.46 41.02
C ASP A 62 16.10 53.16 40.49
N SER A 63 15.62 53.15 39.24
CA SER A 63 15.05 51.98 38.55
C SER A 63 16.00 51.35 37.53
N ARG A 64 17.30 51.67 37.61
CA ARG A 64 18.31 51.20 36.64
C ARG A 64 18.34 49.67 36.52
N THR A 65 18.20 48.95 37.63
CA THR A 65 18.17 47.48 37.62
C THR A 65 16.99 46.94 36.82
N ASP A 66 15.81 47.55 36.95
CA ASP A 66 14.60 47.15 36.24
C ASP A 66 14.75 47.37 34.74
N PHE A 67 15.33 48.51 34.33
CA PHE A 67 15.62 48.78 32.92
C PHE A 67 16.69 47.82 32.36
N ILE A 68 17.70 47.43 33.14
CA ILE A 68 18.67 46.41 32.71
C ILE A 68 17.98 45.06 32.45
N LEU A 69 17.07 44.64 33.33
CA LEU A 69 16.27 43.43 33.12
C LEU A 69 15.39 43.53 31.87
N LEU A 70 14.75 44.68 31.66
CA LEU A 70 13.94 44.94 30.47
C LEU A 70 14.78 44.89 29.19
N ILE A 71 15.95 45.53 29.16
CA ILE A 71 16.89 45.48 28.03
C ILE A 71 17.35 44.03 27.76
N SER A 72 17.61 43.25 28.81
CA SER A 72 17.96 41.83 28.68
C SER A 72 16.83 41.02 28.02
N ASN A 73 15.58 41.25 28.43
CA ASN A 73 14.41 40.63 27.81
C ASN A 73 14.25 41.04 26.34
N ILE A 74 14.44 42.32 26.01
CA ILE A 74 14.39 42.79 24.62
C ILE A 74 15.50 42.15 23.77
N ASN A 75 16.72 42.05 24.29
CA ASN A 75 17.82 41.39 23.59
C ASN A 75 17.54 39.89 23.36
N ARG A 76 16.91 39.22 24.33
CA ARG A 76 16.44 37.84 24.17
C ARG A 76 15.45 37.73 23.00
N ASP A 77 14.47 38.63 22.94
CA ASP A 77 13.45 38.62 21.89
C ASP A 77 14.02 38.97 20.51
N LEU A 78 15.01 39.86 20.42
CA LEU A 78 15.75 40.11 19.19
C LEU A 78 16.45 38.83 18.67
N ASN A 79 17.01 38.02 19.57
CA ASN A 79 17.60 36.73 19.20
C ASN A 79 16.53 35.73 18.77
N ILE A 80 15.40 35.68 19.49
CA ILE A 80 14.26 34.83 19.13
C ILE A 80 13.71 35.20 17.74
N ALA A 81 13.59 36.49 17.41
CA ALA A 81 13.13 36.95 16.11
C ALA A 81 14.06 36.45 14.97
N LYS A 82 15.38 36.45 15.19
CA LYS A 82 16.34 35.87 14.22
C LYS A 82 16.14 34.36 14.05
N LYS A 83 15.98 33.63 15.17
CA LYS A 83 15.70 32.18 15.13
C LYS A 83 14.37 31.86 14.46
N TYR A 84 13.36 32.71 14.66
CA TYR A 84 12.07 32.57 14.00
C TYR A 84 12.20 32.69 12.48
N LEU A 85 12.97 33.65 11.98
CA LEU A 85 13.24 33.76 10.53
C LEU A 85 13.96 32.54 9.98
N GLN A 86 14.96 32.01 10.70
CA GLN A 86 15.63 30.77 10.32
C GLN A 86 14.66 29.58 10.30
N ALA A 87 13.79 29.46 11.31
CA ALA A 87 12.77 28.43 11.37
C ALA A 87 11.76 28.55 10.23
N GLN A 88 11.40 29.77 9.83
CA GLN A 88 10.52 30.00 8.69
C GLN A 88 11.16 29.51 7.39
N GLN A 89 12.45 29.79 7.18
CA GLN A 89 13.19 29.29 6.02
C GLN A 89 13.24 27.75 5.98
N LEU A 90 13.51 27.11 7.11
CA LEU A 90 13.49 25.64 7.21
C LEU A 90 12.09 25.08 6.93
N PHE A 91 11.04 25.76 7.42
CA PHE A 91 9.66 25.35 7.18
C PHE A 91 9.31 25.41 5.69
N ASP A 92 9.69 26.49 5.01
CA ASP A 92 9.46 26.68 3.58
C ASP A 92 10.24 25.68 2.72
N GLN A 93 11.36 25.16 3.23
CA GLN A 93 12.15 24.10 2.61
C GLN A 93 11.57 22.68 2.84
N GLY A 94 10.50 22.55 3.62
CA GLY A 94 9.91 21.25 3.98
C GLY A 94 10.60 20.56 5.15
N GLU A 95 11.57 21.19 5.81
CA GLU A 95 12.30 20.64 6.97
C GLU A 95 11.50 20.86 8.26
N HIS A 96 10.29 20.28 8.31
CA HIS A 96 9.31 20.53 9.35
C HIS A 96 9.75 20.02 10.74
N GLU A 97 10.45 18.88 10.81
CA GLU A 97 10.99 18.37 12.09
C GLU A 97 12.08 19.29 12.65
N GLN A 98 13.02 19.74 11.80
CA GLN A 98 14.08 20.66 12.20
C GLN A 98 13.51 22.02 12.64
N THR A 99 12.48 22.50 11.94
CA THR A 99 11.72 23.70 12.32
C THR A 99 11.13 23.56 13.73
N ALA A 100 10.45 22.44 14.01
CA ALA A 100 9.84 22.18 15.31
C ALA A 100 10.89 22.07 16.44
N LEU A 101 12.05 21.50 16.14
CA LEU A 101 13.19 21.41 17.07
C LEU A 101 13.83 22.78 17.34
N LEU A 102 14.03 23.61 16.31
CA LEU A 102 14.62 24.94 16.45
C LEU A 102 13.75 25.86 17.31
N LEU A 103 12.42 25.75 17.16
CA LEU A 103 11.44 26.50 17.94
C LEU A 103 11.06 25.83 19.27
N ARG A 104 11.71 24.72 19.62
CA ARG A 104 11.45 24.00 20.87
C ARG A 104 11.90 24.85 22.06
N ASN A 105 11.03 24.96 23.06
CA ASN A 105 11.29 25.68 24.32
C ASN A 105 11.60 27.18 24.19
N ILE A 106 11.33 27.81 23.04
CA ILE A 106 11.43 29.27 22.91
C ILE A 106 10.24 29.92 23.64
N LYS A 107 10.55 30.90 24.50
CA LYS A 107 9.57 31.76 25.17
C LYS A 107 9.98 33.22 24.99
N ALA A 108 9.20 33.98 24.22
CA ALA A 108 9.44 35.41 24.01
C ALA A 108 8.84 36.23 25.16
N PHE A 109 9.33 37.44 25.36
CA PHE A 109 8.73 38.42 26.26
C PHE A 109 7.62 39.22 25.57
N ASP A 110 7.80 39.53 24.29
CA ASP A 110 6.79 40.08 23.38
C ASP A 110 5.71 39.02 23.08
N PRO A 111 4.44 39.26 23.49
CA PRO A 111 3.33 38.34 23.22
C PRO A 111 3.11 38.08 21.72
N GLY A 112 3.30 39.10 20.87
CA GLY A 112 3.09 38.95 19.43
C GLY A 112 4.12 38.02 18.78
N LEU A 113 5.38 38.09 19.22
CA LEU A 113 6.42 37.15 18.80
C LEU A 113 6.20 35.75 19.38
N GLU A 114 5.74 35.65 20.63
CA GLU A 114 5.44 34.37 21.28
C GLU A 114 4.36 33.59 20.50
N GLU A 115 3.26 34.25 20.14
CA GLU A 115 2.18 33.65 19.35
C GLU A 115 2.67 33.16 17.98
N LYS A 116 3.49 33.96 17.27
CA LYS A 116 4.07 33.57 15.98
C LYS A 116 4.94 32.32 16.10
N VAL A 117 5.78 32.23 17.14
CA VAL A 117 6.62 31.06 17.40
C VAL A 117 5.76 29.83 17.71
N ILE A 118 4.74 29.97 18.55
CA ILE A 118 3.84 28.87 18.91
C ILE A 118 3.09 28.36 17.67
N ALA A 119 2.54 29.28 16.86
CA ALA A 119 1.80 28.94 15.66
C ALA A 119 2.67 28.20 14.63
N LEU A 120 3.87 28.73 14.33
CA LEU A 120 4.79 28.09 13.38
C LEU A 120 5.23 26.71 13.89
N ARG A 121 5.53 26.59 15.19
CA ARG A 121 5.88 25.30 15.80
C ARG A 121 4.74 24.29 15.70
N GLN A 122 3.50 24.69 15.92
CA GLN A 122 2.34 23.81 15.80
C GLN A 122 2.15 23.35 14.36
N LYS A 123 2.24 24.27 13.39
CA LYS A 123 2.20 23.93 11.96
C LYS A 123 3.30 22.95 11.58
N ALA A 124 4.54 23.21 11.97
CA ALA A 124 5.69 22.33 11.71
C ALA A 124 5.50 20.93 12.30
N LYS A 125 4.91 20.80 13.49
CA LYS A 125 4.59 19.48 14.05
C LYS A 125 3.52 18.74 13.24
N GLN A 126 2.46 19.43 12.84
CA GLN A 126 1.38 18.83 12.05
C GLN A 126 1.90 18.33 10.69
N GLU A 127 2.67 19.17 9.98
CA GLU A 127 3.26 18.79 8.69
C GLU A 127 4.33 17.69 8.83
N GLY A 128 5.12 17.72 9.91
CA GLY A 128 6.08 16.66 10.24
C GLY A 128 5.42 15.31 10.53
N GLU A 129 4.31 15.31 11.28
CA GLU A 129 3.54 14.09 11.52
C GLU A 129 2.86 13.58 10.25
N TYR A 130 2.37 14.48 9.41
CA TYR A 130 1.78 14.13 8.11
C TYR A 130 2.82 13.46 7.20
N SER A 131 3.95 14.14 6.96
CA SER A 131 5.05 13.62 6.14
C SER A 131 5.55 12.26 6.64
N GLY A 132 5.77 12.09 7.94
CA GLY A 132 6.19 10.80 8.50
C GLY A 132 5.16 9.68 8.35
N ARG A 133 3.85 9.98 8.37
CA ARG A 133 2.80 8.98 8.07
C ARG A 133 2.73 8.67 6.58
N PHE A 134 2.90 9.66 5.73
CA PHE A 134 2.96 9.49 4.27
C PHE A 134 4.14 8.60 3.86
N GLU A 135 5.34 8.86 4.38
CA GLU A 135 6.54 8.06 4.12
C GLU A 135 6.36 6.60 4.56
N LYS A 136 5.74 6.36 5.73
CA LYS A 136 5.40 5.00 6.16
C LYS A 136 4.42 4.30 5.20
N ALA A 137 3.41 5.02 4.70
CA ALA A 137 2.48 4.46 3.71
C ALA A 137 3.19 4.16 2.37
N ALA A 138 4.11 5.01 1.95
CA ALA A 138 4.94 4.78 0.77
C ALA A 138 5.89 3.59 0.95
N ASP A 139 6.52 3.42 2.11
CA ASP A 139 7.37 2.27 2.42
C ASP A 139 6.58 0.94 2.39
N LEU A 140 5.34 0.93 2.89
CA LEU A 140 4.44 -0.23 2.76
C LEU A 140 4.15 -0.56 1.29
N TYR A 141 3.99 0.47 0.44
CA TYR A 141 3.82 0.28 -1.01
C TYR A 141 5.07 -0.33 -1.66
N GLU A 142 6.26 0.18 -1.35
CA GLU A 142 7.53 -0.34 -1.89
C GLU A 142 7.80 -1.79 -1.45
N LYS A 143 7.40 -2.15 -0.21
CA LYS A 143 7.42 -3.53 0.30
C LYS A 143 6.35 -4.44 -0.30
N ARG A 144 5.53 -3.93 -1.23
CA ARG A 144 4.42 -4.63 -1.89
C ARG A 144 3.28 -5.04 -0.94
N TRP A 145 3.17 -4.41 0.23
CA TRP A 145 2.07 -4.62 1.16
C TRP A 145 0.90 -3.70 0.79
N TYR A 146 0.34 -3.92 -0.40
CA TYR A 146 -0.58 -2.98 -1.03
C TYR A 146 -1.91 -2.80 -0.26
N GLY A 147 -2.42 -3.84 0.41
CA GLY A 147 -3.63 -3.73 1.24
C GLY A 147 -3.45 -2.76 2.42
N GLU A 148 -2.34 -2.90 3.14
CA GLU A 148 -1.98 -2.01 4.25
C GLU A 148 -1.66 -0.60 3.76
N ALA A 149 -0.88 -0.49 2.67
CA ALA A 149 -0.56 0.78 2.04
C ALA A 149 -1.82 1.55 1.61
N LYS A 150 -2.77 0.89 0.94
CA LYS A 150 -4.05 1.50 0.53
C LYS A 150 -4.85 2.00 1.72
N SER A 151 -4.93 1.20 2.79
CA SER A 151 -5.65 1.58 4.02
C SER A 151 -5.00 2.80 4.70
N ALA A 152 -3.67 2.85 4.74
CA ALA A 152 -2.92 3.99 5.25
C ALA A 152 -3.15 5.25 4.40
N PHE A 153 -3.07 5.14 3.07
CA PHE A 153 -3.34 6.25 2.15
C PHE A 153 -4.77 6.78 2.26
N LEU A 154 -5.78 5.91 2.36
CA LEU A 154 -7.18 6.32 2.55
C LEU A 154 -7.37 7.08 3.88
N THR A 155 -6.64 6.69 4.93
CA THR A 155 -6.67 7.39 6.22
C THR A 155 -6.04 8.78 6.12
N LEU A 156 -4.96 8.91 5.34
CA LEU A 156 -4.33 10.22 5.08
C LEU A 156 -5.22 11.11 4.20
N GLN A 157 -5.87 10.54 3.18
CA GLN A 157 -6.77 11.27 2.28
C GLN A 157 -7.95 11.91 3.03
N LYS A 158 -8.47 11.27 4.08
CA LYS A 158 -9.53 11.86 4.92
C LYS A 158 -9.10 13.17 5.57
N ASN A 159 -7.82 13.30 5.91
CA ASN A 159 -7.27 14.50 6.53
C ASN A 159 -6.74 15.49 5.49
N HIS A 160 -6.33 15.01 4.31
CA HIS A 160 -5.77 15.79 3.20
C HIS A 160 -6.43 15.36 1.88
N PRO A 161 -7.69 15.77 1.63
CA PRO A 161 -8.48 15.25 0.50
C PRO A 161 -7.92 15.66 -0.87
N ASP A 162 -7.28 16.82 -0.96
CA ASP A 162 -6.76 17.38 -2.20
C ASP A 162 -5.31 16.94 -2.51
N ASP A 163 -4.73 16.01 -1.75
CA ASP A 163 -3.38 15.55 -2.01
C ASP A 163 -3.33 14.59 -3.23
N GLU A 164 -2.80 15.12 -4.34
CA GLU A 164 -2.63 14.39 -5.59
C GLU A 164 -1.67 13.19 -5.46
N LYS A 165 -0.67 13.26 -4.58
CA LYS A 165 0.30 12.16 -4.40
C LYS A 165 -0.42 10.94 -3.81
N ILE A 166 -1.24 11.15 -2.78
CA ILE A 166 -2.06 10.08 -2.19
C ILE A 166 -2.95 9.46 -3.25
N THR A 167 -3.65 10.29 -4.02
CA THR A 167 -4.56 9.85 -5.08
C THR A 167 -3.82 9.01 -6.13
N ASN A 168 -2.62 9.41 -6.53
CA ASN A 168 -1.79 8.68 -7.48
C ASN A 168 -1.37 7.30 -6.95
N TYR A 169 -0.94 7.21 -5.68
CA TYR A 169 -0.60 5.91 -5.07
C TYR A 169 -1.81 4.97 -5.00
N ILE A 170 -2.98 5.46 -4.60
CA ILE A 170 -4.21 4.65 -4.59
C ILE A 170 -4.53 4.14 -6.00
N GLN A 171 -4.48 5.02 -7.01
CA GLN A 171 -4.71 4.61 -8.40
C GLN A 171 -3.70 3.58 -8.90
N LYS A 172 -2.42 3.69 -8.53
CA LYS A 172 -1.41 2.68 -8.87
C LYS A 172 -1.74 1.32 -8.26
N ILE A 173 -2.15 1.30 -6.98
CA ILE A 173 -2.57 0.08 -6.30
C ILE A 173 -3.78 -0.54 -7.00
N ASP A 174 -4.78 0.27 -7.36
CA ASP A 174 -5.99 -0.20 -8.05
C ASP A 174 -5.69 -0.76 -9.44
N ARG A 175 -4.74 -0.16 -10.18
CA ARG A 175 -4.27 -0.69 -11.48
C ARG A 175 -3.60 -2.06 -11.33
N ILE A 176 -2.78 -2.24 -10.29
CA ILE A 176 -2.14 -3.54 -10.00
C ILE A 176 -3.21 -4.59 -9.68
N LYS A 177 -4.16 -4.25 -8.79
CA LYS A 177 -5.26 -5.14 -8.43
C LYS A 177 -6.07 -5.56 -9.65
N LYS A 178 -6.40 -4.59 -10.53
CA LYS A 178 -7.13 -4.85 -11.77
C LYS A 178 -6.35 -5.74 -12.73
N SER A 179 -5.06 -5.47 -12.95
CA SER A 179 -4.22 -6.29 -13.83
C SER A 179 -4.19 -7.76 -13.39
N LEU A 180 -4.01 -8.01 -12.09
CA LEU A 180 -4.02 -9.37 -11.53
C LEU A 180 -5.38 -10.04 -11.67
N LEU A 181 -6.47 -9.28 -11.55
CA LEU A 181 -7.83 -9.80 -11.77
C LEU A 181 -8.06 -10.15 -13.24
N ASP A 182 -7.60 -9.31 -14.17
CA ASP A 182 -7.73 -9.55 -15.61
C ASP A 182 -7.01 -10.86 -16.01
N GLU A 183 -5.83 -11.15 -15.44
CA GLU A 183 -5.14 -12.43 -15.62
C GLU A 183 -5.96 -13.64 -15.10
N VAL A 184 -6.70 -13.49 -14.00
CA VAL A 184 -7.58 -14.55 -13.48
C VAL A 184 -8.76 -14.78 -14.43
N ILE A 185 -9.37 -13.70 -14.93
CA ILE A 185 -10.51 -13.76 -15.85
C ILE A 185 -10.09 -14.40 -17.18
N GLU A 186 -8.92 -14.06 -17.69
CA GLU A 186 -8.35 -14.67 -18.89
C GLU A 186 -8.21 -16.19 -18.73
N SER A 187 -7.60 -16.66 -17.64
CA SER A 187 -7.48 -18.11 -17.38
C SER A 187 -8.83 -18.81 -17.23
N LEU A 188 -9.83 -18.13 -16.66
CA LEU A 188 -11.20 -18.67 -16.63
C LEU A 188 -11.84 -18.74 -18.02
N GLY A 189 -11.59 -17.76 -18.90
CA GLY A 189 -12.06 -17.76 -20.28
C GLY A 189 -11.45 -18.87 -21.14
N GLU A 190 -10.19 -19.21 -20.88
CA GLU A 190 -9.47 -20.32 -21.53
C GLU A 190 -9.82 -21.71 -20.95
N ASN A 191 -10.68 -21.79 -19.94
CA ASN A 191 -10.98 -23.01 -19.17
C ASN A 191 -9.77 -23.62 -18.42
N SER A 192 -8.71 -22.84 -18.18
CA SER A 192 -7.54 -23.21 -17.37
C SER A 192 -7.82 -22.96 -15.88
N PHE A 193 -8.66 -23.80 -15.27
CA PHE A 193 -9.19 -23.55 -13.93
C PHE A 193 -8.16 -23.60 -12.80
N GLN A 194 -7.13 -24.43 -12.90
CA GLN A 194 -6.12 -24.54 -11.86
C GLN A 194 -5.11 -23.39 -11.95
N LEU A 195 -4.69 -23.00 -13.16
CA LEU A 195 -4.00 -21.71 -13.38
C LEU A 195 -4.80 -20.51 -12.85
N ALA A 196 -6.12 -20.46 -13.10
CA ALA A 196 -6.99 -19.41 -12.56
C ALA A 196 -7.02 -19.42 -11.02
N GLN A 197 -7.03 -20.60 -10.40
CA GLN A 197 -6.97 -20.74 -8.95
C GLN A 197 -5.63 -20.27 -8.38
N GLU A 198 -4.51 -20.57 -9.03
CA GLU A 198 -3.18 -20.11 -8.63
C GLU A 198 -3.06 -18.59 -8.74
N ARG A 199 -3.46 -18.01 -9.88
CA ARG A 199 -3.48 -16.56 -10.10
C ARG A 199 -4.38 -15.86 -9.08
N PHE A 200 -5.56 -16.42 -8.81
CA PHE A 200 -6.48 -15.84 -7.82
C PHE A 200 -5.94 -15.95 -6.39
N SER A 201 -5.24 -17.04 -6.05
CA SER A 201 -4.57 -17.18 -4.76
C SER A 201 -3.44 -16.17 -4.58
N LYS A 202 -2.68 -15.86 -5.64
CA LYS A 202 -1.70 -14.77 -5.65
C LYS A 202 -2.36 -13.41 -5.44
N LEU A 203 -3.48 -13.14 -6.12
CA LEU A 203 -4.27 -11.92 -5.92
C LEU A 203 -4.70 -11.78 -4.45
N VAL A 204 -5.27 -12.84 -3.85
CA VAL A 204 -5.76 -12.82 -2.46
C VAL A 204 -4.61 -12.69 -1.45
N ALA A 205 -3.44 -13.26 -1.73
CA ALA A 205 -2.27 -13.09 -0.87
C ALA A 205 -1.79 -11.63 -0.79
N ILE A 206 -1.97 -10.88 -1.88
CA ILE A 206 -1.59 -9.47 -1.99
C ILE A 206 -2.73 -8.55 -1.51
N PHE A 207 -3.98 -8.93 -1.81
CA PHE A 207 -5.22 -8.22 -1.51
C PHE A 207 -6.20 -9.17 -0.79
N PRO A 208 -6.10 -9.31 0.54
CA PRO A 208 -6.95 -10.24 1.30
C PRO A 208 -8.45 -9.98 1.14
N ASP A 209 -8.82 -8.71 0.95
CA ASP A 209 -10.18 -8.22 0.66
C ASP A 209 -10.75 -8.76 -0.66
N ALA A 210 -9.88 -9.12 -1.61
CA ALA A 210 -10.29 -9.64 -2.92
C ALA A 210 -11.11 -10.94 -2.82
N LYS A 211 -10.93 -11.73 -1.76
CA LYS A 211 -11.70 -12.97 -1.54
C LYS A 211 -13.19 -12.69 -1.35
N GLU A 212 -13.52 -11.64 -0.62
CA GLU A 212 -14.91 -11.23 -0.38
C GLU A 212 -15.46 -10.42 -1.55
N GLU A 213 -14.65 -9.50 -2.09
CA GLU A 213 -15.05 -8.67 -3.24
C GLU A 213 -15.37 -9.52 -4.48
N TYR A 214 -14.58 -10.57 -4.73
CA TYR A 214 -14.78 -11.50 -5.83
C TYR A 214 -15.33 -12.84 -5.34
N ALA A 215 -16.31 -12.80 -4.42
CA ALA A 215 -16.97 -13.99 -3.89
C ALA A 215 -17.56 -14.90 -4.99
N ALA A 216 -18.03 -14.33 -6.10
CA ALA A 216 -18.52 -15.09 -7.25
C ALA A 216 -17.42 -15.93 -7.91
N ILE A 217 -16.23 -15.37 -8.12
CA ILE A 217 -15.07 -16.09 -8.65
C ILE A 217 -14.67 -17.21 -7.69
N THR A 218 -14.59 -16.89 -6.39
CA THR A 218 -14.29 -17.88 -5.33
C THR A 218 -15.29 -19.04 -5.35
N LYS A 219 -16.59 -18.74 -5.46
CA LYS A 219 -17.66 -19.75 -5.52
C LYS A 219 -17.51 -20.64 -6.75
N THR A 220 -17.25 -20.05 -7.92
CA THR A 220 -17.05 -20.80 -9.17
C THR A 220 -15.84 -21.72 -9.10
N LEU A 221 -14.69 -21.22 -8.63
CA LEU A 221 -13.48 -22.02 -8.47
C LEU A 221 -13.68 -23.18 -7.48
N ASN A 222 -14.34 -22.92 -6.34
CA ASN A 222 -14.62 -23.96 -5.35
C ASN A 222 -15.61 -25.01 -5.88
N HIS A 223 -16.67 -24.59 -6.58
CA HIS A 223 -17.64 -25.51 -7.14
C HIS A 223 -17.01 -26.40 -8.22
N LYS A 224 -16.16 -25.84 -9.09
CA LYS A 224 -15.42 -26.63 -10.08
C LYS A 224 -14.47 -27.63 -9.42
N LYS A 225 -13.77 -27.22 -8.37
CA LYS A 225 -12.92 -28.12 -7.57
C LYS A 225 -13.71 -29.25 -6.95
N GLU A 226 -14.89 -28.97 -6.40
CA GLU A 226 -15.79 -29.97 -5.83
C GLU A 226 -16.28 -30.96 -6.89
N ILE A 227 -16.73 -30.49 -8.05
CA ILE A 227 -17.14 -31.35 -9.17
C ILE A 227 -15.98 -32.25 -9.61
N ASN A 228 -14.78 -31.68 -9.80
CA ASN A 228 -13.61 -32.46 -10.20
C ASN A 228 -13.27 -33.55 -9.16
N SER A 229 -13.36 -33.23 -7.86
CA SER A 229 -13.16 -34.19 -6.77
C SER A 229 -14.22 -35.30 -6.79
N GLN A 230 -15.49 -34.96 -6.94
CA GLN A 230 -16.59 -35.92 -6.98
C GLN A 230 -16.45 -36.89 -8.17
N ILE A 231 -16.05 -36.38 -9.35
CA ILE A 231 -15.81 -37.21 -10.53
C ILE A 231 -14.60 -38.12 -10.31
N LEU A 232 -13.53 -37.63 -9.68
CA LEU A 232 -12.35 -38.42 -9.38
C LEU A 232 -12.68 -39.55 -8.39
N ASP A 233 -13.40 -39.24 -7.31
CA ASP A 233 -13.86 -40.22 -6.33
C ASP A 233 -14.78 -41.28 -6.96
N ALA A 234 -15.71 -40.85 -7.82
CA ALA A 234 -16.57 -41.76 -8.57
C ALA A 234 -15.77 -42.68 -9.50
N ALA A 235 -14.75 -42.15 -10.17
CA ALA A 235 -13.85 -42.91 -11.03
C ALA A 235 -13.06 -43.96 -10.22
N GLU A 236 -12.56 -43.59 -9.03
CA GLU A 236 -11.89 -44.52 -8.14
C GLU A 236 -12.81 -45.62 -7.62
N VAL A 237 -14.04 -45.28 -7.23
CA VAL A 237 -15.04 -46.26 -6.77
C VAL A 237 -15.43 -47.21 -7.91
N ALA A 238 -15.63 -46.69 -9.12
CA ALA A 238 -15.87 -47.51 -10.31
C ALA A 238 -14.70 -48.47 -10.56
N ARG A 239 -13.45 -47.98 -10.49
CA ARG A 239 -12.25 -48.80 -10.64
C ARG A 239 -12.17 -49.90 -9.58
N LYS A 240 -12.34 -49.57 -8.30
CA LYS A 240 -12.31 -50.53 -7.17
C LYS A 240 -13.40 -51.61 -7.28
N LYS A 241 -14.55 -51.29 -7.87
CA LYS A 241 -15.66 -52.23 -8.12
C LYS A 241 -15.51 -53.03 -9.42
N GLY A 242 -14.41 -52.87 -10.16
CA GLY A 242 -14.20 -53.53 -11.44
C GLY A 242 -15.06 -52.98 -12.58
N ARG A 243 -15.69 -51.81 -12.43
CA ARG A 243 -16.45 -51.11 -13.48
C ARG A 243 -15.51 -50.27 -14.35
N LEU A 244 -14.67 -50.96 -15.12
CA LEU A 244 -13.51 -50.35 -15.80
C LEU A 244 -13.91 -49.34 -16.89
N LEU A 245 -14.98 -49.58 -17.65
CA LEU A 245 -15.48 -48.65 -18.68
C LEU A 245 -15.94 -47.33 -18.06
N GLU A 246 -16.71 -47.39 -16.98
CA GLU A 246 -17.19 -46.21 -16.25
C GLU A 246 -16.02 -45.39 -15.68
N ALA A 247 -15.05 -46.05 -15.06
CA ALA A 247 -13.83 -45.40 -14.61
C ALA A 247 -13.06 -44.72 -15.75
N LYS A 248 -12.91 -45.39 -16.90
CA LYS A 248 -12.20 -44.85 -18.07
C LYS A 248 -12.89 -43.63 -18.65
N VAL A 249 -14.22 -43.63 -18.75
CA VAL A 249 -15.02 -42.47 -19.20
C VAL A 249 -14.80 -41.28 -18.26
N LEU A 250 -14.87 -41.49 -16.94
CA LEU A 250 -14.71 -40.42 -15.96
C LEU A 250 -13.29 -39.85 -15.94
N TYR A 251 -12.25 -40.70 -16.00
CA TYR A 251 -10.86 -40.24 -16.09
C TYR A 251 -10.57 -39.52 -17.41
N THR A 252 -11.10 -40.02 -18.54
CA THR A 252 -10.95 -39.36 -19.85
C THR A 252 -11.64 -38.01 -19.88
N PHE A 253 -12.83 -37.90 -19.28
CA PHE A 253 -13.52 -36.61 -19.13
C PHE A 253 -12.71 -35.62 -18.31
N LEU A 254 -12.16 -36.05 -17.16
CA LEU A 254 -11.29 -35.20 -16.35
C LEU A 254 -10.01 -34.79 -17.09
N TYR A 255 -9.44 -35.71 -17.87
CA TYR A 255 -8.25 -35.48 -18.70
C TYR A 255 -8.53 -34.43 -19.79
N GLN A 256 -9.65 -34.54 -20.51
CA GLN A 256 -10.01 -33.57 -21.55
C GLN A 256 -10.34 -32.18 -20.99
N GLN A 257 -10.94 -32.13 -19.79
CA GLN A 257 -11.39 -30.88 -19.19
C GLN A 257 -10.30 -30.16 -18.38
N ASN A 258 -9.24 -30.85 -17.99
CA ASN A 258 -8.18 -30.29 -17.15
C ASN A 258 -6.81 -30.76 -17.65
N HIS A 259 -6.19 -29.97 -18.53
CA HIS A 259 -4.85 -30.25 -19.07
C HIS A 259 -3.78 -30.49 -18.00
N GLU A 260 -3.94 -29.83 -16.86
CA GLU A 260 -3.01 -29.89 -15.73
C GLU A 260 -3.08 -31.23 -14.96
N LEU A 261 -4.20 -31.96 -15.06
CA LEU A 261 -4.34 -33.29 -14.44
C LEU A 261 -3.78 -34.42 -15.33
N HIS A 262 -3.30 -34.11 -16.54
CA HIS A 262 -2.80 -35.09 -17.50
C HIS A 262 -1.75 -36.05 -16.93
N PRO A 263 -0.70 -35.59 -16.20
CA PRO A 263 0.33 -36.49 -15.70
C PRO A 263 -0.21 -37.48 -14.65
N GLN A 264 -1.18 -37.05 -13.85
CA GLN A 264 -1.77 -37.86 -12.78
C GLN A 264 -2.80 -38.86 -13.33
N LEU A 265 -3.53 -38.48 -14.38
CA LEU A 265 -4.60 -39.29 -14.95
C LEU A 265 -4.10 -40.30 -16.00
N ARG A 266 -3.00 -39.99 -16.72
CA ARG A 266 -2.41 -40.88 -17.73
C ARG A 266 -2.13 -42.31 -17.24
N PRO A 267 -1.50 -42.53 -16.07
CA PRO A 267 -1.25 -43.88 -15.57
C PRO A 267 -2.53 -44.68 -15.40
N TYR A 268 -3.60 -44.06 -14.89
CA TYR A 268 -4.88 -44.73 -14.69
C TYR A 268 -5.59 -45.07 -16.01
N ILE A 269 -5.53 -44.16 -16.99
CA ILE A 269 -6.11 -44.38 -18.32
C ILE A 269 -5.35 -45.50 -19.05
N ARG A 270 -4.02 -45.52 -18.95
CA ARG A 270 -3.16 -46.57 -19.54
C ARG A 270 -3.27 -47.92 -18.83
N GLU A 271 -3.39 -47.93 -17.50
CA GLU A 271 -3.59 -49.15 -16.70
C GLU A 271 -4.87 -49.88 -17.11
N ILE A 272 -5.95 -49.13 -17.37
CA ILE A 272 -7.20 -49.72 -17.89
C ILE A 272 -7.00 -50.22 -19.33
N GLY A 273 -6.14 -49.57 -20.12
CA GLY A 273 -5.76 -49.97 -21.48
C GLY A 273 -6.95 -50.00 -22.44
N ASP A 274 -6.78 -50.66 -23.59
CA ASP A 274 -7.88 -50.91 -24.56
C ASP A 274 -8.91 -51.92 -24.04
N ASN A 275 -8.57 -52.61 -22.94
CA ASN A 275 -9.34 -53.67 -22.30
C ASN A 275 -10.57 -53.16 -21.50
N ALA A 276 -11.11 -51.98 -21.83
CA ALA A 276 -12.43 -51.57 -21.35
C ALA A 276 -13.59 -52.35 -22.03
N LEU A 277 -13.27 -53.41 -22.79
CA LEU A 277 -14.18 -54.52 -23.04
C LEU A 277 -14.39 -55.28 -21.71
N VAL A 278 -15.58 -55.08 -21.13
CA VAL A 278 -16.18 -55.93 -20.09
C VAL A 278 -15.71 -55.66 -18.66
N SER A 279 -16.58 -54.97 -17.91
CA SER A 279 -17.11 -55.48 -16.64
C SER A 279 -18.13 -54.48 -16.10
N LEU A 280 -19.38 -54.60 -16.55
CA LEU A 280 -20.51 -54.14 -15.76
C LEU A 280 -20.74 -55.24 -14.71
N ALA A 281 -20.14 -55.08 -13.53
CA ALA A 281 -20.18 -56.05 -12.44
C ALA A 281 -21.57 -56.20 -11.77
N GLU A 282 -22.63 -56.25 -12.58
CA GLU A 282 -23.97 -56.74 -12.23
C GLU A 282 -24.61 -57.62 -13.33
N CYS A 283 -23.93 -57.90 -14.46
CA CYS A 283 -24.39 -58.90 -15.42
C CYS A 283 -23.59 -60.20 -15.26
N ALA A 284 -24.19 -61.19 -14.62
CA ALA A 284 -23.61 -62.51 -14.33
C ALA A 284 -23.30 -63.39 -15.55
N GLN A 285 -23.25 -62.85 -16.77
CA GLN A 285 -22.86 -63.57 -17.99
C GLN A 285 -22.11 -62.60 -18.90
N TYR A 286 -20.92 -63.00 -19.35
CA TYR A 286 -20.06 -62.26 -20.27
C TYR A 286 -20.81 -61.94 -21.59
N ASN A 287 -21.45 -60.79 -21.66
CA ASN A 287 -21.74 -60.13 -22.93
C ASN A 287 -20.68 -59.07 -23.14
N LEU A 288 -19.79 -59.31 -24.10
CA LEU A 288 -18.90 -58.31 -24.66
C LEU A 288 -19.77 -57.20 -25.23
N LEU A 289 -19.81 -56.04 -24.57
CA LEU A 289 -20.34 -54.81 -25.17
C LEU A 289 -19.31 -54.34 -26.19
N ASP A 290 -19.65 -54.39 -27.48
CA ASP A 290 -18.82 -53.81 -28.53
C ASP A 290 -18.80 -52.28 -28.36
N LEU A 291 -17.61 -51.70 -28.21
CA LEU A 291 -17.46 -50.24 -28.09
C LEU A 291 -18.01 -49.52 -29.32
N ASN A 292 -17.99 -50.17 -30.49
CA ASN A 292 -18.59 -49.66 -31.71
C ASN A 292 -20.12 -49.51 -31.58
N GLU A 293 -20.80 -50.39 -30.83
CA GLU A 293 -22.24 -50.28 -30.56
C GLU A 293 -22.58 -49.10 -29.63
N THR A 294 -21.62 -48.69 -28.80
CA THR A 294 -21.74 -47.50 -27.94
C THR A 294 -21.40 -46.20 -28.66
N GLY A 295 -20.88 -46.27 -29.90
CA GLY A 295 -20.42 -45.12 -30.67
C GLY A 295 -19.16 -44.47 -30.08
N LEU A 296 -18.30 -45.25 -29.41
CA LEU A 296 -17.04 -44.81 -28.81
C LEU A 296 -15.86 -45.59 -29.39
N GLU A 297 -14.74 -44.92 -29.62
CA GLU A 297 -13.48 -45.48 -30.12
C GLU A 297 -12.33 -45.14 -29.16
N VAL A 298 -11.36 -46.03 -29.04
CA VAL A 298 -10.15 -45.84 -28.21
C VAL A 298 -8.98 -45.45 -29.13
N LYS A 299 -8.35 -44.31 -28.88
CA LYS A 299 -7.16 -43.85 -29.61
C LYS A 299 -5.91 -44.64 -29.19
N GLU A 300 -4.85 -44.55 -30.00
CA GLU A 300 -3.53 -45.15 -29.71
C GLU A 300 -2.94 -44.72 -28.35
N ASP A 301 -3.37 -43.59 -27.81
CA ASP A 301 -2.96 -43.08 -26.50
C ASP A 301 -3.82 -43.57 -25.32
N GLY A 302 -4.85 -44.38 -25.61
CA GLY A 302 -5.79 -44.96 -24.65
C GLY A 302 -7.00 -44.09 -24.32
N LEU A 303 -7.17 -42.91 -24.92
CA LEU A 303 -8.33 -42.02 -24.66
C LEU A 303 -9.57 -42.46 -25.45
N LEU A 304 -10.76 -42.23 -24.87
CA LEU A 304 -12.05 -42.46 -25.53
C LEU A 304 -12.49 -41.24 -26.34
N GLU A 305 -12.89 -41.45 -27.59
CA GLU A 305 -13.51 -40.46 -28.46
C GLU A 305 -14.86 -40.97 -28.98
N ARG A 306 -15.78 -40.06 -29.30
CA ARG A 306 -17.09 -40.43 -29.89
C ARG A 306 -16.95 -40.57 -31.40
N VAL A 307 -17.38 -41.70 -31.94
CA VAL A 307 -17.47 -41.94 -33.38
C VAL A 307 -18.60 -41.10 -33.97
N ILE A 308 -18.25 -40.09 -34.77
CA ILE A 308 -19.21 -39.27 -35.51
C ILE A 308 -19.54 -39.99 -36.82
N THR A 309 -20.74 -40.56 -36.93
CA THR A 309 -21.21 -41.17 -38.18
C THR A 309 -21.75 -40.11 -39.15
N GLU A 310 -21.61 -40.33 -40.46
CA GLU A 310 -22.04 -39.39 -41.52
C GLU A 310 -23.50 -38.93 -41.39
N ARG A 311 -24.40 -39.77 -40.83
CA ARG A 311 -25.79 -39.41 -40.52
C ARG A 311 -25.95 -38.28 -39.49
N GLN A 312 -25.08 -38.20 -38.49
CA GLN A 312 -25.12 -37.12 -37.47
C GLN A 312 -24.60 -35.79 -38.01
N ILE A 313 -23.81 -35.81 -39.09
CA ILE A 313 -23.32 -34.63 -39.80
C ILE A 313 -24.45 -34.01 -40.65
N THR A 314 -25.36 -34.83 -41.18
CA THR A 314 -26.50 -34.36 -42.00
C THR A 314 -27.70 -33.89 -41.18
N ASP A 315 -28.03 -34.52 -40.05
CA ASP A 315 -29.20 -34.14 -39.22
C ASP A 315 -28.98 -32.86 -38.40
N LYS A 316 -27.73 -32.55 -38.00
CA LYS A 316 -27.41 -31.32 -37.23
C LYS A 316 -27.41 -30.03 -38.05
N ARG A 317 -27.68 -30.08 -39.36
CA ARG A 317 -27.90 -28.85 -40.16
C ARG A 317 -29.32 -28.26 -39.96
N TYR A 318 -30.24 -28.97 -39.31
CA TYR A 318 -31.65 -28.53 -39.17
C TYR A 318 -32.12 -28.21 -37.74
N THR A 319 -31.31 -28.43 -36.72
CA THR A 319 -31.58 -27.92 -35.36
C THR A 319 -30.39 -27.08 -34.90
N GLY A 320 -30.65 -25.81 -34.60
CA GLY A 320 -29.65 -24.81 -34.19
C GLY A 320 -29.02 -25.05 -32.82
N GLU A 321 -28.71 -26.29 -32.46
CA GLU A 321 -27.91 -26.63 -31.30
C GLU A 321 -26.44 -26.65 -31.71
N ARG A 322 -25.76 -25.53 -31.40
CA ARG A 322 -24.30 -25.41 -31.45
C ARG A 322 -23.67 -26.43 -30.51
N TYR A 323 -23.37 -27.62 -31.02
CA TYR A 323 -22.19 -28.33 -30.56
C TYR A 323 -21.01 -27.51 -31.06
N VAL A 324 -20.28 -26.90 -30.15
CA VAL A 324 -18.92 -26.44 -30.45
C VAL A 324 -18.17 -27.69 -30.87
N LEU A 325 -17.92 -27.81 -32.18
CA LEU A 325 -16.83 -28.63 -32.68
C LEU A 325 -15.59 -28.11 -31.97
N LEU A 326 -15.13 -28.84 -30.95
CA LEU A 326 -13.74 -28.76 -30.53
C LEU A 326 -12.95 -29.21 -31.76
N SER A 327 -12.58 -28.23 -32.58
CA SER A 327 -11.54 -28.44 -33.57
C SER A 327 -10.33 -28.91 -32.76
N PRO A 328 -9.63 -29.98 -33.17
CA PRO A 328 -8.35 -30.29 -32.58
C PRO A 328 -7.48 -29.05 -32.80
N VAL A 329 -7.17 -28.34 -31.72
CA VAL A 329 -6.07 -27.39 -31.75
C VAL A 329 -4.83 -28.24 -32.00
N ASP A 330 -4.14 -27.92 -33.09
CA ASP A 330 -2.89 -28.56 -33.54
C ASP A 330 -2.02 -28.91 -32.33
N ILE A 331 -1.91 -30.20 -32.05
CA ILE A 331 -0.95 -30.70 -31.09
C ILE A 331 0.40 -30.56 -31.78
N CYS A 332 1.21 -29.60 -31.29
CA CYS A 332 2.64 -29.56 -31.54
C CYS A 332 3.21 -30.98 -31.37
N THR A 333 3.66 -31.57 -32.48
CA THR A 333 4.50 -32.74 -32.48
C THR A 333 5.88 -32.34 -31.96
N GLU A 334 6.08 -32.39 -30.63
CA GLU A 334 7.44 -32.52 -30.13
C GLU A 334 7.88 -33.99 -30.27
N PRO A 335 9.05 -34.25 -30.90
CA PRO A 335 9.49 -35.60 -31.15
C PRO A 335 10.01 -36.25 -29.86
N LEU A 336 9.79 -37.56 -29.78
CA LEU A 336 10.45 -38.46 -28.83
C LEU A 336 11.97 -38.26 -28.88
N ALA A 337 12.54 -37.62 -27.86
CA ALA A 337 13.96 -37.72 -27.55
C ALA A 337 14.13 -38.64 -26.32
N ASP A 338 14.86 -39.72 -26.55
CA ASP A 338 15.25 -40.78 -25.63
C ASP A 338 16.04 -40.21 -24.41
N PRO A 339 15.69 -40.53 -23.15
CA PRO A 339 16.32 -39.97 -21.97
C PRO A 339 17.62 -40.71 -21.61
N LEU A 340 18.62 -40.68 -22.50
CA LEU A 340 19.98 -41.16 -22.22
C LEU A 340 21.01 -40.31 -22.96
N CYS A 341 21.23 -39.08 -22.50
CA CYS A 341 22.51 -38.36 -22.63
C CYS A 341 22.53 -37.19 -21.61
N GLU A 342 22.69 -37.52 -20.33
CA GLU A 342 23.43 -36.63 -19.44
C GLU A 342 24.91 -36.79 -19.77
N LEU A 343 25.52 -35.74 -20.35
CA LEU A 343 26.91 -35.39 -20.07
C LEU A 343 27.03 -33.88 -20.17
N VAL A 344 27.09 -33.30 -18.98
CA VAL A 344 27.46 -31.92 -18.68
C VAL A 344 28.81 -31.59 -19.35
N ASN A 345 28.92 -30.42 -19.98
CA ASN A 345 30.13 -29.62 -19.80
C ASN A 345 29.77 -28.14 -19.65
N ILE A 346 30.17 -27.62 -18.50
CA ILE A 346 30.10 -26.23 -18.08
C ILE A 346 31.38 -25.56 -18.61
N ASP A 347 31.28 -24.27 -18.92
CA ASP A 347 32.33 -23.35 -19.37
C ASP A 347 32.65 -23.33 -20.86
N GLY A 348 32.44 -22.14 -21.44
CA GLY A 348 32.73 -21.83 -22.83
C GLY A 348 34.22 -21.90 -23.12
N LEU A 349 34.57 -22.59 -24.19
CA LEU A 349 35.80 -22.41 -24.93
C LEU A 349 35.55 -22.85 -26.38
N GLU A 350 35.94 -21.96 -27.28
CA GLU A 350 35.85 -22.03 -28.72
C GLU A 350 36.51 -23.31 -29.26
N ILE A 351 35.89 -23.94 -30.26
CA ILE A 351 36.64 -24.73 -31.24
C ILE A 351 36.33 -24.13 -32.60
N ALA A 352 37.25 -23.26 -33.02
CA ALA A 352 37.48 -22.92 -34.40
C ALA A 352 38.15 -24.10 -35.13
N ASP A 353 37.77 -24.20 -36.40
CA ASP A 353 38.52 -24.74 -37.54
C ASP A 353 38.76 -26.25 -37.73
N PHE A 354 38.14 -26.72 -38.82
CA PHE A 354 38.68 -27.60 -39.85
C PHE A 354 40.21 -27.83 -39.83
N SER A 355 40.64 -29.08 -39.66
CA SER A 355 41.34 -29.91 -40.68
C SER A 355 41.63 -31.30 -40.14
#